data_AF-A0A2A6LCR5-F1
#
_entry.id   AF-A0A2A6LCR5-F1
#
_cell.length_a   1.000
_cell.length_b   1.000
_cell.length_c   1.000
_cell.angle_alpha   90.00
_cell.angle_beta   90.00
_cell.angle_gamma   90.00
#
_symmetry.space_group_name_H-M   'P 1'
#
loop_
_entity.id
_entity.type
_entity.pdbx_description
1 polymer ?
#
loop_
_entity_poly.entity_id
_entity_poly.type
_entity_poly.pdbx_seq_one_letter_code
_entity_poly.pdbx_strand_id
1 'polypeptide(L)' 'MTKVIIDAAYALDIIVNDHIIIGKDGHISLKGLKLI' A
#
# COMPACT_ATOMS: atom_id res chain seq x y z
N MET A 1 -3.98 -8.95 0.44
CA MET A 1 -4.89 -7.83 0.75
C MET A 1 -4.60 -6.61 -0.11
N THR A 2 -3.36 -6.12 -0.18
CA THR A 2 -3.01 -4.85 -0.85
C THR A 2 -3.54 -4.71 -2.27
N LYS A 3 -3.38 -5.74 -3.13
CA LYS A 3 -3.90 -5.73 -4.50
C LYS A 3 -5.44 -5.59 -4.55
N VAL A 4 -6.16 -6.29 -3.67
CA VAL A 4 -7.63 -6.20 -3.58
C VAL A 4 -8.09 -4.79 -3.24
N ILE A 5 -7.37 -4.10 -2.33
CA ILE A 5 -7.69 -2.71 -1.97
C ILE A 5 -7.35 -1.75 -3.12
N ILE A 6 -6.21 -1.92 -3.78
CA ILE A 6 -5.83 -1.11 -4.95
C ILE A 6 -6.89 -1.23 -6.05
N ASP A 7 -7.29 -2.46 -6.37
CA ASP A 7 -8.29 -2.74 -7.40
C ASP A 7 -9.65 -2.12 -7.04
N ALA A 8 -10.05 -2.16 -5.76
CA ALA A 8 -11.28 -1.52 -5.30
C ALA A 8 -11.20 0.01 -5.33
N ALA A 9 -10.06 0.60 -4.95
CA ALA A 9 -9.85 2.05 -4.95
C ALA A 9 -9.86 2.64 -6.37
N TYR A 10 -9.41 1.87 -7.37
CA TYR A 10 -9.43 2.28 -8.77
C TYR A 10 -10.85 2.59 -9.27
N ALA A 11 -11.85 1.81 -8.87
CA ALA A 11 -13.26 2.06 -9.23
C ALA A 11 -13.83 3.35 -8.60
N LEU A 12 -13.19 3.87 -7.57
CA LEU A 12 -13.58 5.08 -6.86
C LEU A 12 -12.74 6.30 -7.25
N ASP A 13 -11.85 6.16 -8.23
CA ASP A 13 -10.86 7.19 -8.60
C ASP A 13 -9.97 7.63 -7.41
N ILE A 14 -9.64 6.67 -6.53
CA ILE A 14 -8.79 6.88 -5.36
C ILE A 14 -7.45 6.18 -5.57
N ILE A 15 -6.35 6.90 -5.38
CA ILE A 15 -5.00 6.36 -5.43
C ILE A 15 -4.58 5.83 -4.05
N VAL A 16 -4.15 4.58 -3.99
CA VAL A 16 -3.44 4.03 -2.83
C VAL A 16 -1.97 4.45 -2.93
N ASN A 17 -1.58 5.42 -2.10
CA ASN A 17 -0.23 6.00 -2.18
C ASN A 17 0.88 5.03 -1.75
N ASP A 18 0.64 4.24 -0.72
CA ASP A 18 1.57 3.22 -0.21
C ASP A 18 0.84 2.25 0.72
N HIS A 19 1.46 1.09 0.96
CA HIS A 19 1.12 0.20 2.06
C HIS A 19 2.33 0.15 2.99
N ILE A 20 2.17 0.71 4.18
CA ILE A 20 3.24 0.76 5.19
C ILE A 20 2.93 -0.27 6.29
N ILE A 21 3.89 -1.15 6.56
CA ILE A 21 3.85 -2.06 7.70
C ILE A 21 4.70 -1.45 8.82
N ILE A 22 4.09 -1.18 9.98
CA ILE A 22 4.76 -0.57 11.13
C ILE A 22 5.10 -1.66 12.18
N GLY A 23 6.31 -1.60 12.70
CA GLY A 23 6.79 -2.42 13.82
C GLY A 23 7.35 -1.55 14.96
N LYS A 24 7.85 -2.20 16.02
CA LYS A 24 8.34 -1.49 17.23
C LYS A 24 9.47 -0.49 16.94
N ASP A 25 10.41 -0.87 16.09
CA ASP A 25 11.63 -0.09 15.82
C ASP A 25 11.64 0.58 14.43
N GLY A 26 10.49 0.62 13.74
CA GLY A 26 10.41 1.27 12.43
C GLY A 26 9.24 0.85 11.56
N HIS A 27 9.38 1.03 10.26
CA HIS A 27 8.37 0.65 9.28
C HIS A 27 9.02 0.23 7.96
N ILE A 28 8.25 -0.48 7.15
CA ILE A 28 8.62 -0.84 5.78
C ILE A 28 7.54 -0.30 4.84
N SER A 29 7.99 0.38 3.78
CA SER A 29 7.16 0.85 2.67
C SER A 29 7.17 -0.18 1.54
N LEU A 30 5.99 -0.69 1.16
CA LEU A 30 5.90 -1.61 0.02
C LEU A 30 6.22 -0.90 -1.29
N LYS A 31 5.85 0.39 -1.44
CA LYS A 31 6.24 1.21 -2.60
C LYS A 31 7.74 1.44 -2.65
N GLY A 32 8.38 1.73 -1.51
CA GLY A 32 9.83 1.91 -1.40
C GLY A 32 10.60 0.65 -1.75
N LEU A 33 10.05 -0.52 -1.47
CA LEU A 33 10.57 -1.82 -1.88
C LEU A 33 10.17 -2.24 -3.31
N LYS A 34 9.40 -1.43 -4.03
CA LYS A 34 8.86 -1.72 -5.39
C LYS A 34 8.03 -3.01 -5.44
N LEU A 35 7.26 -3.27 -4.38
CA LEU A 35 6.36 -4.42 -4.27
C LEU A 35 4.92 -4.09 -4.67
N ILE A 36 4.61 -2.81 -4.88
CA ILE A 36 3.34 -2.25 -5.38
C ILE A 36 3.58 -1.09 -6.33
#